data_AF-S9R245-F1
#
_entry.id   AF-S9R245-F1
#
_cell.length_a   1.000
_cell.length_b   1.000
_cell.length_c   1.000
_cell.angle_alpha   90.00
_cell.angle_beta   90.00
_cell.angle_gamma   90.00
#
_symmetry.space_group_name_H-M   'P 1'
#
loop_
_entity.id
_entity.type
_entity.pdbx_description
1 polymer ?
#
loop_
_entity_poly.entity_id
_entity_poly.type
_entity_poly.pdbx_seq_one_letter_code
_entity_poly.pdbx_strand_id
1 'polypeptide(L)'
;MVPVTPRPPVAATGPCHPFRLNTGRIRDQWHTMTRSARAPALNRHIAEPFIEIHPADAADLGLEPATLARVTSPQGQAILRVAVTERMPRGQVFAPIHWTADTAPTGRIDALVAAATDPISGQPESKAAAVAIAPLAPAWYGFAVAHAAIRPEATYWARARTETGWRCELAGMEPPADWEAWARALFGLADAPCLRVEDRSRGGLRLAFTEAGRCVAALFVSPEPVELSRDHVVALLGGAGAEILAGRPAQGMADPGPTLCACLKVGRNTILRAIAEQGLDSVEAIGAALQAGTACGGCRPELAALLARRLEAAE
;
A
#
# COMPACT_ATOMS: atom_id res chain seq x y z
N MET A 1 43.71 4.64 -7.08
CA MET A 1 42.64 4.87 -6.08
C MET A 1 42.72 6.34 -5.66
N VAL A 2 41.58 7.03 -5.55
CA VAL A 2 41.53 8.42 -5.07
C VAL A 2 41.29 8.37 -3.55
N PRO A 3 42.17 8.94 -2.71
CA PRO A 3 41.91 9.03 -1.27
C PRO A 3 40.76 10.01 -1.03
N VAL A 4 39.79 9.62 -0.19
CA VAL A 4 38.64 10.44 0.16
C VAL A 4 38.46 10.51 1.68
N THR A 5 38.03 11.67 2.18
CA THR A 5 37.64 11.84 3.58
C THR A 5 36.12 11.76 3.69
N PRO A 6 35.56 10.88 4.54
CA PRO A 6 34.12 10.83 4.76
C PRO A 6 33.58 12.18 5.22
N ARG A 7 32.43 12.59 4.68
CA ARG A 7 31.72 13.81 5.06
C ARG A 7 30.30 13.45 5.49
N PRO A 8 29.70 14.21 6.43
CA PRO A 8 28.29 14.04 6.74
C PRO A 8 27.42 14.40 5.52
N PRO A 9 26.17 13.92 5.47
CA PRO A 9 25.22 14.33 4.46
C PRO A 9 25.08 15.86 4.38
N VAL A 10 24.94 16.39 3.16
CA VAL A 10 24.64 17.81 2.92
C VAL A 10 23.27 18.17 3.51
N ALA A 11 22.29 17.28 3.39
CA ALA A 11 21.00 17.47 4.03
C ALA A 11 21.13 17.35 5.56
N ALA A 12 20.89 18.44 6.29
CA ALA A 12 20.86 18.47 7.74
C ALA A 12 19.42 18.43 8.27
N THR A 13 19.18 17.61 9.30
CA THR A 13 17.92 17.65 10.05
C THR A 13 17.90 18.89 10.96
N GLY A 14 16.71 19.34 11.32
CA GLY A 14 16.52 20.49 12.21
C GLY A 14 15.07 20.63 12.65
N PRO A 15 14.72 21.68 13.40
CA PRO A 15 13.37 21.84 13.96
C PRO A 15 12.24 21.80 12.92
N CYS A 16 12.47 22.36 11.72
CA CYS A 16 11.48 22.36 10.64
C CYS A 16 11.41 21.03 9.86
N HIS A 17 12.47 20.20 9.91
CA HIS A 17 12.57 18.92 9.19
C HIS A 17 13.33 17.93 10.07
N PRO A 18 12.69 17.40 11.14
CA PRO A 18 13.39 16.67 12.19
C PRO A 18 13.74 15.23 11.81
N PHE A 19 13.10 14.66 10.78
CA PHE A 19 13.26 13.26 10.42
C PHE A 19 14.32 13.05 9.34
N ARG A 20 15.09 11.97 9.49
CA ARG A 20 15.98 11.45 8.46
C ARG A 20 15.23 10.45 7.58
N LEU A 21 15.02 10.78 6.31
CA LEU A 21 14.44 9.88 5.32
C LEU A 21 15.52 9.04 4.64
N ASN A 22 15.45 7.73 4.87
CA ASN A 22 16.17 6.74 4.09
C ASN A 22 15.26 6.23 2.96
N THR A 23 15.78 6.16 1.75
CA THR A 23 15.03 5.61 0.62
C THR A 23 15.47 4.18 0.34
N GLY A 24 14.65 3.37 -0.31
CA GLY A 24 15.10 2.06 -0.72
C GLY A 24 14.20 1.37 -1.72
N ARG A 25 14.28 0.04 -1.73
CA ARG A 25 13.55 -0.82 -2.65
C ARG A 25 12.76 -1.87 -1.89
N ILE A 26 11.64 -2.28 -2.44
CA ILE A 26 10.91 -3.47 -2.03
C ILE A 26 11.19 -4.62 -2.99
N ARG A 27 11.09 -5.85 -2.48
CA ARG A 27 11.39 -7.09 -3.22
C ARG A 27 10.69 -7.15 -4.59
N ASP A 28 9.41 -6.80 -4.62
CA ASP A 28 8.55 -7.07 -5.77
C ASP A 28 8.67 -6.01 -6.89
N GLN A 29 9.47 -4.96 -6.70
CA GLN A 29 9.54 -3.85 -7.65
C GLN A 29 10.95 -3.58 -8.16
N TRP A 30 11.04 -3.29 -9.46
CA TRP A 30 12.29 -2.98 -10.14
C TRP A 30 12.32 -1.52 -10.57
N HIS A 31 13.19 -0.73 -9.93
CA HIS A 31 13.32 0.73 -10.15
C HIS A 31 11.96 1.43 -10.21
N THR A 32 11.71 2.26 -11.22
CA THR A 32 10.49 3.07 -11.39
C THR A 32 9.29 2.28 -11.92
N MET A 33 9.27 0.97 -11.68
CA MET A 33 8.19 0.03 -12.03
C MET A 33 7.86 -0.05 -13.53
N THR A 34 8.70 0.47 -14.43
CA THR A 34 8.46 0.43 -15.89
C THR A 34 8.26 -0.98 -16.44
N ARG A 35 8.84 -1.98 -15.76
CA ARG A 35 8.63 -3.41 -16.03
C ARG A 35 7.71 -4.07 -15.01
N SER A 36 7.98 -3.91 -13.72
CA SER A 36 7.27 -4.65 -12.67
C SER A 36 5.82 -4.20 -12.46
N ALA A 37 5.45 -2.93 -12.75
CA ALA A 37 4.05 -2.49 -12.71
C ALA A 37 3.16 -3.23 -13.71
N ARG A 38 3.75 -3.81 -14.78
CA ARG A 38 3.00 -4.53 -15.81
C ARG A 38 2.65 -5.96 -15.40
N ALA A 39 3.35 -6.54 -14.42
CA ALA A 39 3.19 -7.92 -14.00
C ALA A 39 2.24 -8.00 -12.77
N PRO A 40 1.01 -8.50 -12.91
CA PRO A 40 0.02 -8.52 -11.82
C PRO A 40 0.52 -9.14 -10.51
N ALA A 41 1.22 -10.28 -10.60
CA ALA A 41 1.74 -11.00 -9.44
C ALA A 41 2.67 -10.15 -8.56
N LEU A 42 3.47 -9.26 -9.16
CA LEU A 42 4.41 -8.38 -8.44
C LEU A 42 3.71 -7.19 -7.78
N ASN A 43 2.51 -6.84 -8.25
CA ASN A 43 1.77 -5.70 -7.74
C ASN A 43 0.80 -6.05 -6.63
N ARG A 44 0.62 -7.35 -6.32
CA ARG A 44 -0.37 -7.88 -5.38
C ARG A 44 -0.07 -7.55 -3.92
N HIS A 45 1.20 -7.66 -3.52
CA HIS A 45 1.61 -7.53 -2.12
C HIS A 45 1.58 -6.07 -1.63
N ILE A 46 2.27 -5.17 -2.31
CA ILE A 46 2.32 -3.73 -1.98
C ILE A 46 1.93 -2.94 -3.23
N ALA A 47 0.73 -2.35 -3.20
CA ALA A 47 0.14 -1.65 -4.35
C ALA A 47 0.42 -0.14 -4.37
N GLU A 48 0.73 0.43 -3.21
CA GLU A 48 0.74 1.88 -3.01
C GLU A 48 1.97 2.33 -2.21
N PRO A 49 2.43 3.58 -2.41
CA PRO A 49 3.60 4.11 -1.74
C PRO A 49 3.35 4.28 -0.24
N PHE A 50 4.35 3.95 0.58
CA PHE A 50 4.25 3.97 2.03
C PHE A 50 5.49 4.58 2.69
N ILE A 51 5.32 4.96 3.95
CA ILE A 51 6.37 5.41 4.86
C ILE A 51 6.38 4.55 6.11
N GLU A 52 7.52 3.93 6.39
CA GLU A 52 7.75 3.25 7.66
C GLU A 52 8.19 4.26 8.72
N ILE A 53 7.55 4.19 9.89
CA ILE A 53 7.81 5.09 11.03
C ILE A 53 7.75 4.31 12.35
N HIS A 54 8.61 4.69 13.29
CA HIS A 54 8.63 4.11 14.64
C HIS A 54 7.31 4.38 15.39
N PRO A 55 6.76 3.43 16.16
CA PRO A 55 5.49 3.60 16.87
C PRO A 55 5.40 4.86 17.73
N ALA A 56 6.46 5.17 18.47
CA ALA A 56 6.46 6.35 19.34
C ALA A 56 6.50 7.67 18.56
N ASP A 57 7.18 7.74 17.40
CA ASP A 57 7.16 8.96 16.58
C ASP A 57 5.81 9.12 15.86
N ALA A 58 5.20 8.00 15.47
CA ALA A 58 3.84 8.01 14.93
C ALA A 58 2.84 8.54 15.97
N ALA A 59 2.93 8.07 17.22
CA ALA A 59 2.11 8.54 18.32
C ALA A 59 2.30 10.04 18.59
N ASP A 60 3.56 10.51 18.65
CA ASP A 60 3.88 11.93 18.86
C ASP A 60 3.32 12.84 17.74
N LEU A 61 3.19 12.30 16.52
CA LEU A 61 2.63 13.01 15.36
C LEU A 61 1.13 12.80 15.15
N GLY A 62 0.46 11.95 15.94
CA GLY A 62 -0.94 11.56 15.72
C GLY A 62 -1.17 10.79 14.42
N LEU A 63 -0.20 9.96 14.01
CA LEU A 63 -0.29 9.11 12.82
C LEU A 63 -0.75 7.70 13.21
N GLU A 64 -1.78 7.22 12.52
CA GLU A 64 -2.31 5.88 12.72
C GLU A 64 -1.96 4.94 11.56
N PRO A 65 -1.87 3.61 11.79
CA PRO A 65 -1.65 2.64 10.73
C PRO A 65 -2.66 2.80 9.58
N ALA A 66 -2.19 2.64 8.35
CA ALA A 66 -2.99 2.73 7.14
C ALA A 66 -3.67 4.09 6.86
N THR A 67 -3.43 5.13 7.66
CA THR A 67 -3.78 6.51 7.28
C THR A 67 -2.76 7.09 6.30
N LEU A 68 -2.98 8.33 5.84
CA LEU A 68 -2.04 9.02 4.95
C LEU A 68 -1.24 10.07 5.72
N ALA A 69 0.04 10.20 5.37
CA ALA A 69 0.90 11.28 5.84
C ALA A 69 1.35 12.15 4.67
N ARG A 70 1.38 13.46 4.89
CA ARG A 70 2.11 14.40 4.05
C ARG A 70 3.55 14.47 4.55
N VAL A 71 4.49 14.20 3.65
CA VAL A 71 5.92 14.31 3.89
C VAL A 71 6.44 15.48 3.10
N THR A 72 7.18 16.38 3.73
CA THR A 72 7.72 17.59 3.10
C THR A 72 9.22 17.71 3.32
N SER A 73 9.92 18.26 2.33
CA SER A 73 11.30 18.70 2.42
C SER A 73 11.45 20.06 1.75
N PRO A 74 12.61 20.72 1.81
CA PRO A 74 12.87 21.93 1.04
C PRO A 74 12.71 21.74 -0.48
N GLN A 75 12.77 20.51 -0.98
CA GLN A 75 12.66 20.19 -2.42
C GLN A 75 11.22 20.00 -2.87
N GLY A 76 10.32 19.58 -1.99
CA GLY A 76 8.96 19.26 -2.38
C GLY A 76 8.18 18.47 -1.33
N GLN A 77 7.19 17.71 -1.80
CA GLN A 77 6.33 16.93 -0.95
C GLN A 77 5.92 15.59 -1.57
N ALA A 78 5.52 14.65 -0.72
CA ALA A 78 4.86 13.41 -1.10
C ALA A 78 3.72 13.09 -0.13
N ILE A 79 2.75 12.29 -0.57
CA ILE A 79 1.69 11.70 0.24
C ILE A 79 1.90 10.19 0.24
N LEU A 80 2.03 9.60 1.43
CA LEU A 80 2.41 8.20 1.63
C LEU A 80 1.49 7.52 2.64
N ARG A 81 1.21 6.23 2.44
CA ARG A 81 0.52 5.38 3.41
C ARG A 81 1.39 5.16 4.64
N VAL A 82 0.84 5.35 5.84
CA VAL A 82 1.56 5.14 7.10
C VAL A 82 1.68 3.65 7.40
N ALA A 83 2.92 3.18 7.58
CA ALA A 83 3.26 1.85 8.04
C ALA A 83 4.02 1.95 9.38
N VAL A 84 3.31 1.76 10.48
CA VAL A 84 3.93 1.80 11.82
C VAL A 84 4.73 0.52 12.07
N THR A 85 6.01 0.65 12.40
CA THR A 85 6.91 -0.50 12.60
C THR A 85 8.10 -0.18 13.51
N GLU A 86 8.47 -1.13 14.36
CA GLU A 86 9.67 -1.05 15.22
C GLU A 86 10.98 -1.28 14.46
N ARG A 87 10.90 -1.64 13.17
CA ARG A 87 12.09 -1.78 12.31
C ARG A 87 12.81 -0.45 12.08
N MET A 88 12.12 0.67 12.30
CA MET A 88 12.67 2.01 12.15
C MET A 88 13.12 2.56 13.50
N PRO A 89 14.36 3.08 13.63
CA PRO A 89 14.75 3.84 14.79
C PRO A 89 13.94 5.14 14.91
N ARG A 90 13.79 5.65 16.13
CA ARG A 90 13.20 6.98 16.35
C ARG A 90 13.97 8.07 15.60
N GLY A 91 13.26 9.04 15.02
CA GLY A 91 13.80 10.12 14.20
C GLY A 91 14.22 9.70 12.78
N GLN A 92 14.03 8.43 12.41
CA GLN A 92 14.33 7.90 11.08
C GLN A 92 13.09 7.29 10.45
N VAL A 93 12.95 7.45 9.14
CA VAL A 93 11.84 6.93 8.36
C VAL A 93 12.34 6.32 7.06
N PHE A 94 11.56 5.38 6.52
CA PHE A 94 11.89 4.70 5.28
C PHE A 94 10.76 4.82 4.25
N ALA A 95 11.10 5.09 2.99
CA ALA A 95 10.14 5.06 1.89
C ALA A 95 10.75 4.43 0.61
N PRO A 96 10.04 3.54 -0.11
CA PRO A 96 10.55 2.97 -1.35
C PRO A 96 10.43 3.90 -2.56
N ILE A 97 11.40 3.83 -3.48
CA ILE A 97 11.54 4.78 -4.61
C ILE A 97 10.67 4.49 -5.84
N HIS A 98 9.77 3.51 -5.77
CA HIS A 98 9.30 2.83 -6.97
C HIS A 98 8.23 3.58 -7.77
N TRP A 99 7.35 4.30 -7.10
CA TRP A 99 6.18 4.90 -7.73
C TRP A 99 6.50 6.19 -8.50
N THR A 100 5.78 6.40 -9.60
CA THR A 100 5.97 7.51 -10.54
C THR A 100 4.67 8.28 -10.74
N ALA A 101 4.71 9.33 -11.58
CA ALA A 101 3.51 10.05 -12.01
C ALA A 101 2.43 9.14 -12.64
N ASP A 102 2.85 8.04 -13.27
CA ASP A 102 1.92 7.12 -13.92
C ASP A 102 1.26 6.14 -12.95
N THR A 103 1.85 5.87 -11.79
CA THR A 103 1.35 4.86 -10.84
C THR A 103 0.86 5.46 -9.53
N ALA A 104 1.49 6.51 -9.02
CA ALA A 104 1.04 7.29 -7.87
C ALA A 104 1.71 8.69 -7.87
N PRO A 105 1.09 9.72 -8.46
CA PRO A 105 1.75 11.00 -8.75
C PRO A 105 2.15 11.79 -7.52
N THR A 106 1.41 11.65 -6.42
CA THR A 106 1.74 12.27 -5.14
C THR A 106 2.74 11.43 -4.31
N GLY A 107 3.08 10.22 -4.73
CA GLY A 107 3.93 9.29 -3.99
C GLY A 107 5.39 9.22 -4.44
N ARG A 108 5.87 10.20 -5.21
CA ARG A 108 7.21 10.18 -5.79
C ARG A 108 8.27 10.59 -4.77
N ILE A 109 9.00 9.62 -4.24
CA ILE A 109 9.99 9.85 -3.17
C ILE A 109 11.16 10.75 -3.61
N ASP A 110 11.61 10.64 -4.86
CA ASP A 110 12.71 11.46 -5.37
C ASP A 110 12.39 12.97 -5.36
N ALA A 111 11.10 13.36 -5.28
CA ALA A 111 10.71 14.75 -5.11
C ALA A 111 11.10 15.35 -3.74
N LEU A 112 11.47 14.52 -2.77
CA LEU A 112 11.92 14.91 -1.44
C LEU A 112 13.45 15.01 -1.32
N VAL A 113 14.19 14.52 -2.32
CA VAL A 113 15.64 14.32 -2.25
C VAL A 113 16.36 15.49 -2.91
N ALA A 114 17.34 16.07 -2.21
CA ALA A 114 18.20 17.12 -2.76
C ALA A 114 19.06 16.58 -3.92
N ALA A 115 19.27 17.40 -4.96
CA ALA A 115 20.18 17.11 -6.06
C ALA A 115 21.66 17.30 -5.67
N ALA A 116 22.04 16.86 -4.47
CA ALA A 116 23.42 16.84 -4.00
C ALA A 116 24.13 15.60 -4.54
N THR A 117 25.32 15.80 -5.09
CA THR A 117 26.15 14.72 -5.65
C THR A 117 27.54 14.74 -5.05
N ASP A 118 28.14 13.55 -4.94
CA ASP A 118 29.54 13.43 -4.62
C ASP A 118 30.39 14.03 -5.77
N PRO A 119 31.32 14.95 -5.49
CA PRO A 119 32.06 15.68 -6.53
C PRO A 119 33.05 14.81 -7.32
N ILE A 120 33.36 13.60 -6.85
CA ILE A 120 34.30 12.69 -7.52
C ILE A 120 33.56 11.68 -8.38
N SER A 121 32.55 11.02 -7.83
CA SER A 121 31.80 9.93 -8.49
C SER A 121 30.54 10.39 -9.21
N GLY A 122 30.02 11.59 -8.88
CA GLY A 122 28.73 12.08 -9.36
C GLY A 122 27.51 11.37 -8.74
N GLN A 123 27.71 10.47 -7.77
CA GLN A 123 26.62 9.70 -7.17
C GLN A 123 25.75 10.60 -6.28
N PRO A 124 24.41 10.43 -6.30
CA PRO A 124 23.48 11.27 -5.53
C PRO A 124 23.38 10.85 -4.06
N GLU A 125 23.15 11.83 -3.19
CA GLU A 125 22.89 11.65 -1.75
C GLU A 125 21.43 11.21 -1.48
N SER A 126 21.06 10.02 -1.94
CA SER A 126 19.66 9.55 -1.93
C SER A 126 19.17 8.93 -0.61
N LYS A 127 20.04 8.76 0.40
CA LYS A 127 19.76 7.97 1.61
C LYS A 127 19.60 8.79 2.88
N ALA A 128 19.64 10.12 2.77
CA ALA A 128 19.72 10.98 3.93
C ALA A 128 18.93 12.29 3.76
N ALA A 129 17.81 12.29 3.06
CA ALA A 129 16.98 13.51 2.98
C ALA A 129 16.47 13.92 4.37
N ALA A 130 16.33 15.22 4.62
CA ALA A 130 15.71 15.75 5.85
C ALA A 130 14.26 16.11 5.56
N VAL A 131 13.33 15.57 6.35
CA VAL A 131 11.88 15.72 6.10
C VAL A 131 11.10 16.07 7.36
N ALA A 132 9.93 16.68 7.15
CA ALA A 132 8.86 16.78 8.13
C ALA A 132 7.70 15.88 7.72
N ILE A 133 6.94 15.42 8.69
CA ILE A 133 5.82 14.51 8.48
C ILE A 133 4.63 15.08 9.25
N ALA A 134 3.48 15.15 8.59
CA ALA A 134 2.23 15.56 9.21
C ALA A 134 1.09 14.62 8.77
N PRO A 135 0.10 14.35 9.63
CA PRO A 135 -1.11 13.66 9.22
C PRO A 135 -1.77 14.35 8.03
N LEU A 136 -2.23 13.56 7.07
CA LEU A 136 -3.20 14.00 6.09
C LEU A 136 -4.56 13.42 6.51
N ALA A 137 -5.56 14.27 6.65
CA ALA A 137 -6.93 13.88 6.98
C ALA A 137 -7.84 14.05 5.74
N PRO A 138 -7.87 13.07 4.81
CA PRO A 138 -8.86 13.04 3.74
C PRO A 138 -10.28 12.99 4.33
N ALA A 139 -11.24 13.60 3.64
CA ALA A 139 -12.65 13.43 3.96
C ALA A 139 -13.17 12.02 3.61
N TRP A 140 -12.46 11.32 2.71
CA TRP A 140 -12.79 9.96 2.32
C TRP A 140 -11.57 9.19 1.81
N TYR A 141 -11.63 7.88 1.98
CA TYR A 141 -10.76 6.87 1.38
C TYR A 141 -11.56 6.02 0.41
N GLY A 142 -10.89 5.53 -0.64
CA GLY A 142 -11.52 4.69 -1.65
C GLY A 142 -10.64 3.55 -2.11
N PHE A 143 -11.28 2.45 -2.50
CA PHE A 143 -10.66 1.35 -3.22
C PHE A 143 -11.50 1.04 -4.45
N ALA A 144 -10.86 1.02 -5.62
CA ALA A 144 -11.52 0.78 -6.89
C ALA A 144 -10.89 -0.42 -7.60
N VAL A 145 -11.71 -1.20 -8.29
CA VAL A 145 -11.28 -2.29 -9.17
C VAL A 145 -12.04 -2.22 -10.49
N ALA A 146 -11.40 -2.56 -11.60
CA ALA A 146 -12.05 -2.60 -12.91
C ALA A 146 -11.30 -3.51 -13.89
N HIS A 147 -12.00 -4.05 -14.89
CA HIS A 147 -11.36 -4.70 -16.04
C HIS A 147 -10.59 -3.68 -16.91
N ALA A 148 -11.21 -2.53 -17.17
CA ALA A 148 -10.61 -1.43 -17.92
C ALA A 148 -9.69 -0.57 -17.05
N ALA A 149 -8.86 0.27 -17.71
CA ALA A 149 -7.97 1.18 -17.01
C ALA A 149 -8.75 2.24 -16.22
N ILE A 150 -8.42 2.38 -14.94
CA ILE A 150 -9.00 3.36 -14.02
C ILE A 150 -8.36 4.74 -14.28
N ARG A 151 -9.19 5.79 -14.34
CA ARG A 151 -8.78 7.19 -14.55
C ARG A 151 -9.04 8.03 -13.29
N PRO A 152 -8.17 7.92 -12.27
CA PRO A 152 -8.42 8.55 -10.97
C PRO A 152 -8.23 10.06 -11.02
N GLU A 153 -9.20 10.78 -10.45
CA GLU A 153 -9.12 12.21 -10.15
C GLU A 153 -9.42 12.41 -8.67
N ALA A 154 -8.37 12.29 -7.85
CA ALA A 154 -8.42 12.41 -6.40
C ALA A 154 -7.11 13.01 -5.87
N THR A 155 -7.14 13.57 -4.65
CA THR A 155 -5.96 14.17 -4.02
C THR A 155 -4.82 13.16 -3.86
N TYR A 156 -5.15 11.91 -3.53
CA TYR A 156 -4.23 10.80 -3.47
C TYR A 156 -4.78 9.65 -4.31
N TRP A 157 -3.92 9.05 -5.13
CA TRP A 157 -4.23 7.78 -5.77
C TRP A 157 -2.97 6.95 -6.05
N ALA A 158 -3.13 5.64 -6.00
CA ALA A 158 -2.13 4.68 -6.43
C ALA A 158 -2.79 3.53 -7.19
N ARG A 159 -2.39 3.31 -8.44
CA ARG A 159 -2.98 2.27 -9.31
C ARG A 159 -1.99 1.16 -9.62
N ALA A 160 -2.51 -0.05 -9.76
CA ALA A 160 -1.71 -1.22 -10.10
C ALA A 160 -2.48 -2.23 -10.96
N ARG A 161 -1.75 -3.03 -11.74
CA ARG A 161 -2.32 -4.15 -12.52
C ARG A 161 -2.77 -5.28 -11.60
N THR A 162 -3.87 -5.91 -11.97
CA THR A 162 -4.35 -7.19 -11.43
C THR A 162 -4.42 -8.24 -12.53
N GLU A 163 -4.65 -9.50 -12.18
CA GLU A 163 -4.73 -10.60 -13.17
C GLU A 163 -5.84 -10.36 -14.19
N THR A 164 -6.93 -9.73 -13.76
CA THR A 164 -8.14 -9.48 -14.57
C THR A 164 -8.30 -8.02 -14.99
N GLY A 165 -7.43 -7.10 -14.57
CA GLY A 165 -7.58 -5.68 -14.89
C GLY A 165 -6.70 -4.76 -14.04
N TRP A 166 -7.36 -3.90 -13.26
CA TRP A 166 -6.74 -2.82 -12.49
C TRP A 166 -7.36 -2.73 -11.10
N ARG A 167 -6.53 -2.26 -10.15
CA ARG A 167 -6.96 -1.78 -8.84
C ARG A 167 -6.39 -0.38 -8.58
N CYS A 168 -7.07 0.40 -7.77
CA CYS A 168 -6.63 1.73 -7.37
C CYS A 168 -7.01 2.01 -5.91
N GLU A 169 -6.04 2.43 -5.12
CA GLU A 169 -6.28 3.09 -3.83
C GLU A 169 -6.49 4.58 -4.09
N LEU A 170 -7.38 5.22 -3.33
CA LEU A 170 -7.85 6.59 -3.53
C LEU A 170 -8.03 7.28 -2.17
N ALA A 171 -7.83 8.59 -2.13
CA ALA A 171 -8.34 9.44 -1.06
C ALA A 171 -8.53 10.88 -1.55
N GLY A 172 -9.52 11.59 -1.00
CA GLY A 172 -9.82 12.96 -1.39
C GLY A 172 -10.14 13.86 -0.19
N MET A 173 -9.84 15.15 -0.34
CA MET A 173 -10.13 16.16 0.69
C MET A 173 -11.59 16.55 0.74
N GLU A 174 -12.33 16.35 -0.36
CA GLU A 174 -13.74 16.69 -0.49
C GLU A 174 -14.47 15.54 -1.20
N PRO A 175 -15.63 15.11 -0.70
CA PRO A 175 -16.45 14.12 -1.40
C PRO A 175 -17.07 14.74 -2.66
N PRO A 176 -17.20 13.99 -3.77
CA PRO A 176 -17.96 14.44 -4.94
C PRO A 176 -19.44 14.62 -4.57
N ALA A 177 -20.10 15.56 -5.25
CA ALA A 177 -21.54 15.79 -5.08
C ALA A 177 -22.39 14.57 -5.46
N ASP A 178 -21.94 13.81 -6.48
CA ASP A 178 -22.55 12.57 -6.91
C ASP A 178 -21.46 11.50 -7.10
N TRP A 179 -21.47 10.53 -6.20
CA TRP A 179 -20.54 9.41 -6.23
C TRP A 179 -20.73 8.46 -7.41
N GLU A 180 -21.96 8.26 -7.88
CA GLU A 180 -22.20 7.39 -9.02
C GLU A 180 -21.68 8.05 -10.29
N ALA A 181 -22.02 9.32 -10.51
CA ALA A 181 -21.49 10.09 -11.65
C ALA A 181 -19.95 10.13 -11.63
N TRP A 182 -19.36 10.37 -10.46
CA TRP A 182 -17.89 10.35 -10.29
C TRP A 182 -17.30 8.97 -10.60
N ALA A 183 -17.92 7.88 -10.13
CA ALA A 183 -17.47 6.52 -10.41
C ALA A 183 -17.63 6.13 -11.90
N ARG A 184 -18.69 6.61 -12.58
CA ARG A 184 -18.87 6.42 -14.02
C ARG A 184 -17.73 7.09 -14.80
N ALA A 185 -17.32 8.29 -14.42
CA ALA A 185 -16.17 8.97 -15.01
C ALA A 185 -14.84 8.25 -14.72
N LEU A 186 -14.65 7.80 -13.46
CA LEU A 186 -13.48 7.03 -13.01
C LEU A 186 -13.26 5.76 -13.86
N PHE A 187 -14.34 5.05 -14.19
CA PHE A 187 -14.30 3.79 -14.94
C PHE A 187 -14.54 3.93 -16.44
N GLY A 188 -15.05 5.07 -16.91
CA GLY A 188 -15.49 5.27 -18.29
C GLY A 188 -16.75 4.48 -18.65
N LEU A 189 -17.70 4.36 -17.70
CA LEU A 189 -18.91 3.54 -17.81
C LEU A 189 -20.19 4.41 -17.75
N ALA A 190 -20.45 5.17 -18.81
CA ALA A 190 -21.57 6.13 -18.83
C ALA A 190 -22.93 5.46 -18.58
N ASP A 191 -23.24 4.36 -19.26
CA ASP A 191 -24.58 3.76 -19.28
C ASP A 191 -24.68 2.40 -18.58
N ALA A 192 -23.59 1.90 -17.98
CA ALA A 192 -23.59 0.58 -17.34
C ALA A 192 -24.53 0.57 -16.12
N PRO A 193 -25.38 -0.47 -15.96
CA PRO A 193 -26.18 -0.64 -14.75
C PRO A 193 -25.31 -0.62 -13.49
N CYS A 194 -25.71 0.18 -12.50
CA CYS A 194 -25.00 0.35 -11.24
C CYS A 194 -25.82 -0.24 -10.08
N LEU A 195 -25.19 -1.12 -9.31
CA LEU A 195 -25.69 -1.58 -8.02
C LEU A 195 -25.04 -0.74 -6.93
N ARG A 196 -25.86 -0.23 -6.00
CA ARG A 196 -25.42 0.67 -4.93
C ARG A 196 -25.82 0.12 -3.57
N VAL A 197 -24.87 0.14 -2.64
CA VAL A 197 -25.10 -0.14 -1.21
C VAL A 197 -24.49 1.00 -0.41
N GLU A 198 -25.28 1.58 0.48
CA GLU A 198 -24.86 2.68 1.34
C GLU A 198 -25.12 2.33 2.80
N ASP A 199 -24.08 2.45 3.61
CA ASP A 199 -24.16 2.32 5.06
C ASP A 199 -24.13 3.72 5.68
N ARG A 200 -25.32 4.29 5.90
CA ARG A 200 -25.48 5.63 6.48
C ARG A 200 -24.96 5.73 7.91
N SER A 201 -24.87 4.61 8.64
CA SER A 201 -24.38 4.61 10.02
C SER A 201 -22.86 4.77 10.11
N ARG A 202 -22.14 4.25 9.10
CA ARG A 202 -20.67 4.28 9.00
C ARG A 202 -20.14 5.20 7.91
N GLY A 203 -21.02 5.89 7.17
CA GLY A 203 -20.64 6.75 6.05
C GLY A 203 -20.05 5.99 4.86
N GLY A 204 -20.31 4.68 4.75
CA GLY A 204 -19.74 3.83 3.72
C GLY A 204 -20.58 3.80 2.44
N LEU A 205 -19.93 3.80 1.28
CA LEU A 205 -20.58 3.64 -0.02
C LEU A 205 -19.89 2.55 -0.83
N ARG A 206 -20.67 1.70 -1.50
CA ARG A 206 -20.18 0.66 -2.39
C ARG A 206 -20.99 0.70 -3.68
N LEU A 207 -20.29 0.74 -4.81
CA LEU A 207 -20.87 0.74 -6.15
C LEU A 207 -20.28 -0.42 -6.95
N ALA A 208 -21.11 -1.11 -7.71
CA ALA A 208 -20.68 -2.14 -8.66
C ALA A 208 -21.36 -1.91 -10.01
N PHE A 209 -20.58 -1.89 -11.07
CA PHE A 209 -21.05 -1.69 -12.44
C PHE A 209 -21.05 -3.02 -13.16
N THR A 210 -22.10 -3.29 -13.92
CA THR A 210 -22.26 -4.55 -14.65
C THR A 210 -22.45 -4.33 -16.14
N GLU A 211 -21.94 -5.25 -16.95
CA GLU A 211 -22.22 -5.34 -18.38
C GLU A 211 -22.54 -6.80 -18.72
N ALA A 212 -23.62 -7.03 -19.46
CA ALA A 212 -24.09 -8.39 -19.80
C ALA A 212 -24.16 -9.33 -18.58
N GLY A 213 -24.63 -8.81 -17.44
CA GLY A 213 -24.77 -9.58 -16.19
C GLY A 213 -23.48 -9.83 -15.41
N ARG A 214 -22.33 -9.31 -15.86
CA ARG A 214 -21.03 -9.50 -15.20
C ARG A 214 -20.50 -8.21 -14.61
N CYS A 215 -19.91 -8.28 -13.42
CA CYS A 215 -19.29 -7.15 -12.75
C CYS A 215 -18.02 -6.71 -13.48
N VAL A 216 -18.01 -5.49 -14.02
CA VAL A 216 -16.86 -4.94 -14.75
C VAL A 216 -16.04 -3.94 -13.95
N ALA A 217 -16.63 -3.33 -12.92
CA ALA A 217 -15.95 -2.42 -12.02
C ALA A 217 -16.67 -2.34 -10.66
N ALA A 218 -15.94 -1.99 -9.60
CA ALA A 218 -16.49 -1.69 -8.31
C ALA A 218 -15.68 -0.60 -7.58
N LEU A 219 -16.37 0.21 -6.79
CA LEU A 219 -15.81 1.28 -5.94
C LEU A 219 -16.31 1.10 -4.51
N PHE A 220 -15.39 1.16 -3.55
CA PHE A 220 -15.67 1.13 -2.11
C PHE A 220 -15.15 2.43 -1.52
N VAL A 221 -15.97 3.12 -0.75
CA VAL A 221 -15.67 4.42 -0.13
C VAL A 221 -16.00 4.36 1.35
N SER A 222 -15.17 5.01 2.16
CA SER A 222 -15.31 5.10 3.61
C SER A 222 -14.68 6.41 4.12
N PRO A 223 -15.18 7.01 5.22
CA PRO A 223 -14.51 8.14 5.87
C PRO A 223 -13.16 7.74 6.50
N GLU A 224 -13.00 6.46 6.83
CA GLU A 224 -11.76 5.85 7.35
C GLU A 224 -11.11 4.93 6.30
N PRO A 225 -9.83 4.52 6.47
CA PRO A 225 -9.18 3.58 5.57
C PRO A 225 -10.05 2.35 5.26
N VAL A 226 -10.20 2.03 3.97
CA VAL A 226 -11.18 1.02 3.52
C VAL A 226 -10.81 -0.39 4.01
N GLU A 227 -11.64 -0.93 4.90
CA GLU A 227 -11.47 -2.28 5.44
C GLU A 227 -12.14 -3.36 4.58
N LEU A 228 -11.41 -3.90 3.60
CA LEU A 228 -11.88 -5.00 2.75
C LEU A 228 -10.74 -5.96 2.35
N SER A 229 -11.10 -7.15 1.88
CA SER A 229 -10.14 -8.08 1.28
C SER A 229 -9.94 -7.73 -0.20
N ARG A 230 -8.86 -6.98 -0.48
CA ARG A 230 -8.55 -6.43 -1.81
C ARG A 230 -8.41 -7.53 -2.84
N ASP A 231 -7.73 -8.61 -2.49
CA ASP A 231 -7.52 -9.76 -3.36
C ASP A 231 -8.83 -10.51 -3.66
N HIS A 232 -9.71 -10.64 -2.66
CA HIS A 232 -11.03 -11.25 -2.85
C HIS A 232 -11.90 -10.42 -3.80
N VAL A 233 -11.96 -9.10 -3.59
CA VAL A 233 -12.71 -8.19 -4.45
C VAL A 233 -12.20 -8.23 -5.89
N VAL A 234 -10.87 -8.25 -6.09
CA VAL A 234 -10.26 -8.41 -7.43
C VAL A 234 -10.65 -9.75 -8.07
N ALA A 235 -10.73 -10.83 -7.30
CA ALA A 235 -11.10 -12.16 -7.80
C ALA A 235 -12.58 -12.27 -8.20
N LEU A 236 -13.46 -11.41 -7.67
CA LEU A 236 -14.89 -11.38 -8.01
C LEU A 236 -15.20 -10.56 -9.28
N LEU A 237 -14.23 -9.82 -9.83
CA LEU A 237 -14.41 -9.17 -11.14
C LEU A 237 -14.72 -10.22 -12.22
N GLY A 238 -15.73 -9.93 -13.04
CA GLY A 238 -16.27 -10.84 -14.05
C GLY A 238 -17.37 -11.78 -13.52
N GLY A 239 -17.58 -11.86 -12.20
CA GLY A 239 -18.68 -12.59 -11.56
C GLY A 239 -19.99 -11.80 -11.51
N ALA A 240 -20.94 -12.25 -10.68
CA ALA A 240 -22.20 -11.54 -10.45
C ALA A 240 -21.98 -10.24 -9.65
N GLY A 241 -22.66 -9.16 -10.02
CA GLY A 241 -22.41 -7.80 -9.48
C GLY A 241 -22.75 -7.59 -8.00
N ALA A 242 -23.64 -8.39 -7.41
CA ALA A 242 -24.06 -8.17 -6.01
C ALA A 242 -23.03 -8.68 -4.99
N GLU A 243 -22.35 -9.79 -5.29
CA GLU A 243 -21.43 -10.46 -4.36
C GLU A 243 -20.19 -9.62 -4.06
N ILE A 244 -19.67 -8.91 -5.07
CA ILE A 244 -18.49 -8.06 -4.90
C ILE A 244 -18.70 -6.97 -3.86
N LEU A 245 -19.94 -6.47 -3.71
CA LEU A 245 -20.28 -5.41 -2.76
C LEU A 245 -20.16 -5.86 -1.30
N ALA A 246 -20.08 -7.16 -1.01
CA ALA A 246 -19.78 -7.64 0.34
C ALA A 246 -18.36 -7.23 0.79
N GLY A 247 -17.40 -7.12 -0.15
CA GLY A 247 -16.03 -6.70 0.10
C GLY A 247 -15.17 -7.70 0.89
N ARG A 248 -15.77 -8.78 1.42
CA ARG A 248 -15.13 -9.84 2.20
C ARG A 248 -15.76 -11.18 1.84
N PRO A 249 -15.03 -12.30 1.94
CA PRO A 249 -15.59 -13.62 1.73
C PRO A 249 -16.76 -13.90 2.69
N ALA A 250 -17.74 -14.70 2.24
CA ALA A 250 -18.83 -15.17 3.09
C ALA A 250 -18.27 -15.94 4.30
N GLN A 251 -18.98 -15.88 5.44
CA GLN A 251 -18.65 -16.66 6.64
C GLN A 251 -18.52 -18.14 6.26
N GLY A 252 -17.33 -18.72 6.47
CA GLY A 252 -17.03 -20.12 6.14
C GLY A 252 -16.12 -20.34 4.93
N MET A 253 -15.90 -19.33 4.06
CA MET A 253 -14.86 -19.40 3.03
C MET A 253 -13.49 -19.00 3.59
N ALA A 254 -12.45 -19.76 3.26
CA ALA A 254 -11.09 -19.46 3.67
C ALA A 254 -10.60 -18.16 3.02
N ASP A 255 -10.56 -17.06 3.79
CA ASP A 255 -9.86 -15.84 3.40
C ASP A 255 -8.35 -16.05 3.58
N PRO A 256 -7.53 -16.04 2.52
CA PRO A 256 -6.08 -16.08 2.68
C PRO A 256 -5.52 -14.81 3.32
N GLY A 257 -6.28 -13.70 3.36
CA GLY A 257 -5.82 -12.42 3.86
C GLY A 257 -4.78 -11.75 2.94
N PRO A 258 -4.12 -10.66 3.38
CA PRO A 258 -3.11 -10.00 2.58
C PRO A 258 -1.97 -10.96 2.23
N THR A 259 -1.51 -10.92 0.98
CA THR A 259 -0.39 -11.75 0.51
C THR A 259 0.87 -11.43 1.33
N LEU A 260 1.47 -12.42 1.98
CA LEU A 260 2.72 -12.29 2.73
C LEU A 260 3.89 -12.91 1.95
N CYS A 261 3.69 -14.12 1.40
CA CYS A 261 4.65 -14.76 0.50
C CYS A 261 4.22 -14.58 -0.95
N ALA A 262 4.70 -13.53 -1.63
CA ALA A 262 4.34 -13.30 -3.04
C ALA A 262 4.86 -14.40 -3.97
N CYS A 263 6.08 -14.90 -3.70
CA CYS A 263 6.75 -15.93 -4.53
C CYS A 263 5.87 -17.18 -4.69
N LEU A 264 5.21 -17.64 -3.62
CA LEU A 264 4.33 -18.80 -3.64
C LEU A 264 2.84 -18.47 -3.41
N LYS A 265 2.48 -17.18 -3.52
CA LYS A 265 1.11 -16.66 -3.38
C LYS A 265 0.40 -17.09 -2.08
N VAL A 266 1.12 -17.11 -0.95
CA VAL A 266 0.56 -17.48 0.37
C VAL A 266 0.17 -16.21 1.15
N GLY A 267 -1.08 -16.17 1.63
CA GLY A 267 -1.61 -15.06 2.42
C GLY A 267 -1.43 -15.22 3.94
N ARG A 268 -1.43 -14.09 4.65
CA ARG A 268 -1.22 -14.00 6.10
C ARG A 268 -2.23 -14.81 6.91
N ASN A 269 -3.51 -14.81 6.56
CA ASN A 269 -4.53 -15.54 7.31
C ASN A 269 -4.39 -17.06 7.09
N THR A 270 -3.95 -17.51 5.90
CA THR A 270 -3.58 -18.91 5.67
C THR A 270 -2.43 -19.34 6.58
N ILE A 271 -1.42 -18.48 6.73
CA ILE A 271 -0.28 -18.74 7.63
C ILE A 271 -0.73 -18.80 9.09
N LEU A 272 -1.47 -17.79 9.56
CA LEU A 272 -1.97 -17.76 10.93
C LEU A 272 -2.85 -18.96 11.27
N ARG A 273 -3.72 -19.36 10.34
CA ARG A 273 -4.55 -20.56 10.48
C ARG A 273 -3.71 -21.83 10.57
N ALA A 274 -2.72 -22.01 9.69
CA ALA A 274 -1.84 -23.18 9.75
C ALA A 274 -1.00 -23.22 11.04
N ILE A 275 -0.49 -22.08 11.51
CA ILE A 275 0.20 -21.98 12.80
C ILE A 275 -0.74 -22.43 13.93
N ALA A 276 -2.01 -21.99 13.91
CA ALA A 276 -2.99 -22.35 14.94
C ALA A 276 -3.43 -23.81 14.90
N GLU A 277 -3.74 -24.33 13.72
CA GLU A 277 -4.29 -25.68 13.53
C GLU A 277 -3.22 -26.77 13.60
N GLN A 278 -2.00 -26.49 13.15
CA GLN A 278 -0.90 -27.47 13.04
C GLN A 278 0.20 -27.26 14.09
N GLY A 279 0.09 -26.23 14.95
CA GLY A 279 1.07 -25.96 16.00
C GLY A 279 2.46 -25.58 15.49
N LEU A 280 2.53 -24.85 14.37
CA LEU A 280 3.82 -24.47 13.75
C LEU A 280 4.53 -23.42 14.60
N ASP A 281 5.77 -23.67 14.99
CA ASP A 281 6.54 -22.85 15.95
C ASP A 281 7.79 -22.17 15.35
N SER A 282 8.11 -22.47 14.10
CA SER A 282 9.32 -22.00 13.41
C SER A 282 9.03 -21.61 11.97
N VAL A 283 9.88 -20.73 11.41
CA VAL A 283 9.79 -20.33 10.00
C VAL A 283 9.99 -21.56 9.09
N GLU A 284 10.82 -22.50 9.51
CA GLU A 284 11.07 -23.78 8.85
C GLU A 284 9.81 -24.65 8.82
N ALA A 285 9.10 -24.78 9.96
CA ALA A 285 7.84 -25.52 10.03
C ALA A 285 6.75 -24.90 9.13
N ILE A 286 6.66 -23.56 9.10
CA ILE A 286 5.78 -22.85 8.16
C ILE A 286 6.18 -23.14 6.71
N GLY A 287 7.48 -23.14 6.42
CA GLY A 287 8.01 -23.48 5.11
C GLY A 287 7.69 -24.92 4.68
N ALA A 288 7.78 -25.89 5.58
CA ALA A 288 7.41 -27.28 5.28
C ALA A 288 5.91 -27.42 4.97
N ALA A 289 5.05 -26.80 5.78
CA ALA A 289 3.60 -26.91 5.66
C ALA A 289 3.01 -26.14 4.47
N LEU A 290 3.48 -24.91 4.24
CA LEU A 290 2.87 -23.97 3.29
C LEU A 290 3.79 -23.57 2.14
N GLN A 291 5.04 -24.05 2.14
CA GLN A 291 6.11 -23.61 1.23
C GLN A 291 6.48 -22.11 1.38
N ALA A 292 5.79 -21.36 2.25
CA ALA A 292 6.06 -19.94 2.45
C ALA A 292 7.49 -19.73 2.99
N GLY A 293 8.26 -18.90 2.29
CA GLY A 293 9.64 -18.57 2.69
C GLY A 293 10.71 -19.55 2.22
N THR A 294 10.37 -20.59 1.42
CA THR A 294 11.34 -21.57 0.90
C THR A 294 11.98 -21.14 -0.43
N ALA A 295 11.29 -20.35 -1.26
CA ALA A 295 11.78 -19.96 -2.59
C ALA A 295 12.75 -18.78 -2.56
N CYS A 296 12.26 -17.57 -2.25
CA CYS A 296 13.03 -16.33 -2.35
C CYS A 296 13.47 -15.77 -0.97
N GLY A 297 13.01 -16.37 0.13
CA GLY A 297 13.33 -15.98 1.50
C GLY A 297 12.79 -14.61 1.97
N GLY A 298 12.33 -13.74 1.08
CA GLY A 298 12.03 -12.34 1.42
C GLY A 298 10.89 -12.12 2.43
N CYS A 299 10.02 -13.11 2.66
CA CYS A 299 8.96 -13.02 3.66
C CYS A 299 9.35 -13.62 5.03
N ARG A 300 10.53 -14.24 5.16
CA ARG A 300 10.97 -14.91 6.39
C ARG A 300 11.02 -13.99 7.63
N PRO A 301 11.47 -12.72 7.53
CA PRO A 301 11.45 -11.82 8.68
C PRO A 301 10.03 -11.56 9.21
N GLU A 302 9.06 -11.43 8.31
CA GLU A 302 7.66 -11.21 8.69
C GLU A 302 7.02 -12.49 9.27
N LEU A 303 7.37 -13.66 8.75
CA LEU A 303 6.97 -14.95 9.33
C LEU A 303 7.49 -15.09 10.79
N ALA A 304 8.75 -14.73 11.03
CA ALA A 304 9.32 -14.74 12.39
C ALA A 304 8.58 -13.77 13.32
N ALA A 305 8.24 -12.58 12.84
CA ALA A 305 7.47 -11.60 13.62
C ALA A 305 6.05 -12.09 13.97
N LEU A 306 5.39 -12.83 13.08
CA LEU A 306 4.08 -13.44 13.38
C LEU A 306 4.17 -14.50 14.48
N LEU A 307 5.24 -15.28 14.51
CA LEU A 307 5.48 -16.27 15.56
C LEU A 307 5.76 -15.60 16.90
N ALA A 308 6.63 -14.58 16.93
CA ALA A 308 6.98 -13.84 18.14
C ALA A 308 5.74 -13.21 18.81
N ARG A 309 4.90 -12.50 18.04
CA ARG A 309 3.67 -11.89 18.55
C ARG A 309 2.67 -12.90 19.12
N ARG A 310 2.67 -14.14 18.63
CA ARG A 310 1.80 -15.19 19.15
C ARG A 310 2.30 -15.69 20.51
N LEU A 311 3.61 -15.82 20.68
CA LEU A 311 4.22 -16.20 21.95
C LEU A 311 3.90 -15.16 23.03
N GLU A 312 4.07 -13.86 22.70
CA GLU A 312 3.72 -12.75 23.59
C GLU A 312 2.23 -12.69 23.95
N ALA A 313 1.34 -13.13 23.06
CA ALA A 313 -0.10 -13.15 23.32
C ALA A 313 -0.59 -14.41 24.07
N ALA A 314 0.28 -15.41 24.25
CA ALA A 314 -0.01 -16.65 24.97
C ALA A 314 0.51 -16.64 26.42
N GLU A 315 1.33 -15.65 26.78
CA GLU A 315 1.81 -15.33 28.13
C GLU A 315 0.86 -14.35 28.84
#